data_AF-A0A387FV36-F1
#
_entry.id   AF-A0A387FV36-F1
#
_cell.length_a   1.000
_cell.length_b   1.000
_cell.length_c   1.000
_cell.angle_alpha   90.00
_cell.angle_beta   90.00
_cell.angle_gamma   90.00
#
_symmetry.space_group_name_H-M   'P 1'
#
loop_
_entity.id
_entity.type
_entity.pdbx_description
1 polymer ?
#
loop_
_entity_poly.entity_id
_entity_poly.type
_entity_poly.pdbx_seq_one_letter_code
_entity_poly.pdbx_strand_id
1 'polypeptide(L)'
;MLGLQLGMTFANVQALFEFDSTSERRATRFLNSPRLIVDSDKEGSILLRAADMDNVVYDWQNILVRLIFDHGILKLMIVRFSKGDEAYRYQGKIFGKVGLGSQVSEMLEFAPLEYDDAEELFYSNGLKGLELGGSNACDLITNPSQIITSIRIF
;
A
#
# COMPACT_ATOMS: atom_id res chain seq x y z
N MET A 1 -9.08 -0.53 -2.08
CA MET A 1 -8.14 -0.31 -0.95
C MET A 1 -8.26 1.15 -0.53
N LEU A 2 -8.40 1.51 0.75
CA LEU A 2 -8.69 2.88 1.21
C LEU A 2 -9.96 3.51 0.58
N GLY A 3 -10.95 2.68 0.21
CA GLY A 3 -12.12 3.14 -0.55
C GLY A 3 -11.84 3.51 -2.00
N LEU A 4 -10.60 3.36 -2.47
CA LEU A 4 -10.18 3.65 -3.84
C LEU A 4 -10.34 2.44 -4.77
N GLN A 5 -10.53 2.77 -6.04
CA GLN A 5 -10.55 1.86 -7.18
C GLN A 5 -9.59 2.36 -8.26
N LEU A 6 -8.92 1.43 -8.95
CA LEU A 6 -8.17 1.78 -10.16
C LEU A 6 -9.11 2.41 -11.19
N GLY A 7 -8.60 3.32 -12.01
CA GLY A 7 -9.39 4.07 -12.98
C GLY A 7 -10.04 5.34 -12.43
N MET A 8 -10.02 5.59 -11.12
CA MET A 8 -10.45 6.86 -10.55
C MET A 8 -9.59 8.02 -11.07
N THR A 9 -10.22 9.15 -11.38
CA THR A 9 -9.49 10.37 -11.75
C THR A 9 -8.81 10.99 -10.53
N PHE A 10 -7.74 11.74 -10.74
CA PHE A 10 -7.07 12.51 -9.70
C PHE A 10 -8.05 13.42 -8.95
N ALA A 11 -8.93 14.12 -9.67
CA ALA A 11 -9.97 14.96 -9.08
C ALA A 11 -10.96 14.18 -8.18
N ASN A 12 -11.34 12.96 -8.57
CA ASN A 12 -12.20 12.11 -7.74
C ASN A 12 -11.50 11.67 -6.47
N VAL A 13 -10.20 11.36 -6.54
CA VAL A 13 -9.39 11.03 -5.36
C VAL A 13 -9.22 12.25 -4.46
N GLN A 14 -8.99 13.44 -5.03
CA GLN A 14 -8.96 14.69 -4.28
C GLN A 14 -10.26 14.96 -3.53
N ALA A 15 -11.39 14.82 -4.22
CA ALA A 15 -12.70 15.01 -3.63
C ALA A 15 -12.97 14.00 -2.51
N LEU A 16 -12.61 12.73 -2.70
CA LEU A 16 -12.76 11.68 -1.68
C LEU A 16 -11.93 11.95 -0.43
N PHE A 17 -10.73 12.50 -0.61
CA PHE A 17 -9.80 12.78 0.48
C PHE A 17 -9.98 14.18 1.06
N GLU A 18 -10.89 14.98 0.51
CA GLU A 18 -11.19 16.36 0.91
C GLU A 18 -9.93 17.24 1.04
N PHE A 19 -8.97 17.08 0.12
CA PHE A 19 -7.77 17.91 0.08
C PHE A 19 -7.75 18.80 -1.15
N ASP A 20 -7.34 20.05 -0.95
CA ASP A 20 -7.00 20.95 -2.04
C ASP A 20 -5.47 21.06 -2.14
N SER A 21 -4.97 21.18 -3.37
CA SER A 21 -3.56 21.38 -3.71
C SER A 21 -2.90 22.60 -3.03
N THR A 22 -3.71 23.44 -2.39
CA THR A 22 -3.33 24.71 -1.76
C THR A 22 -3.42 24.68 -0.22
N SER A 23 -4.00 23.62 0.37
CA SER A 23 -4.35 23.58 1.79
C SER A 23 -3.25 23.00 2.69
N GLU A 24 -3.16 23.52 3.92
CA GLU A 24 -2.29 23.02 4.99
C GLU A 24 -2.46 21.50 5.18
N ARG A 25 -1.37 20.80 5.49
CA ARG A 25 -1.32 19.35 5.74
C ARG A 25 -2.35 18.93 6.79
N ARG A 26 -3.53 18.52 6.35
CA ARG A 26 -4.61 18.05 7.23
C ARG A 26 -4.48 16.55 7.46
N ALA A 27 -4.40 16.15 8.73
CA ALA A 27 -4.48 14.75 9.11
C ALA A 27 -5.93 14.27 9.07
N THR A 28 -6.19 13.18 8.35
CA THR A 28 -7.49 12.52 8.25
C THR A 28 -7.37 11.03 8.55
N ARG A 29 -8.49 10.35 8.83
CA ARG A 29 -8.51 8.90 9.06
C ARG A 29 -9.43 8.25 8.04
N PHE A 30 -8.88 7.34 7.24
CA PHE A 30 -9.65 6.52 6.32
C PHE A 30 -10.05 5.20 6.98
N LEU A 31 -11.02 4.52 6.38
CA LEU A 31 -11.45 3.21 6.85
C LEU A 31 -10.27 2.24 6.88
N ASN A 32 -10.07 1.57 8.02
CA ASN A 32 -8.96 0.64 8.26
C ASN A 32 -7.56 1.26 8.18
N SER A 33 -7.40 2.58 8.20
CA SER A 33 -6.09 3.23 8.20
C SER A 33 -5.74 3.84 9.57
N PRO A 34 -4.44 4.04 9.86
CA PRO A 34 -4.05 5.03 10.87
C PRO A 34 -4.46 6.44 10.44
N ARG A 35 -4.15 7.45 11.26
CA ARG A 35 -4.26 8.85 10.85
C ARG A 35 -3.19 9.13 9.79
N LEU A 36 -3.64 9.65 8.65
CA LEU A 36 -2.81 9.94 7.48
C LEU A 36 -2.85 11.42 7.11
N ILE A 37 -1.71 11.95 6.70
CA ILE A 37 -1.57 13.24 6.02
C ILE A 37 -1.53 12.95 4.52
N VAL A 38 -2.29 13.70 3.75
CA VAL A 38 -2.28 13.64 2.28
C VAL A 38 -1.28 14.68 1.77
N ASP A 39 -0.22 14.21 1.12
CA ASP A 39 0.70 15.04 0.35
C ASP A 39 0.50 14.73 -1.13
N SER A 40 0.30 15.75 -1.97
CA SER A 40 0.36 15.60 -3.43
C SER A 40 1.67 16.18 -3.92
N ASP A 41 2.41 15.44 -4.73
CA ASP A 41 3.44 16.06 -5.55
C ASP A 41 2.79 16.70 -6.80
N LYS A 42 3.55 17.59 -7.46
CA LYS A 42 3.15 18.14 -8.77
C LYS A 42 3.42 17.15 -9.90
N GLU A 43 3.96 15.97 -9.60
CA GLU A 43 4.47 14.96 -10.54
C GLU A 43 3.48 13.81 -10.80
N GLY A 44 2.23 13.93 -10.33
CA GLY A 44 1.17 12.96 -10.62
C GLY A 44 1.10 11.81 -9.63
N SER A 45 1.61 11.98 -8.40
CA SER A 45 1.42 11.02 -7.33
C SER A 45 0.85 11.66 -6.04
N ILE A 46 0.06 10.86 -5.32
CA ILE A 46 -0.42 11.22 -3.99
C ILE A 46 0.26 10.28 -2.99
N LEU A 47 0.87 10.87 -1.97
CA LEU A 47 1.53 10.19 -0.87
C LEU A 47 0.66 10.32 0.38
N LEU A 48 0.35 9.20 1.02
CA LEU A 48 -0.30 9.21 2.33
C LEU A 48 0.73 8.85 3.40
N ARG A 49 0.93 9.78 4.32
CA ARG A 49 1.95 9.69 5.38
C ARG A 49 1.30 9.44 6.73
N ALA A 50 1.91 8.65 7.59
CA ALA A 50 1.48 8.55 8.98
C ALA A 50 1.57 9.93 9.65
N ALA A 51 0.46 10.40 10.22
CA ALA A 51 0.39 11.72 10.85
C ALA A 51 1.14 11.80 12.20
N ASP A 52 1.16 10.67 12.91
CA ASP A 52 1.58 10.59 14.32
C ASP A 52 2.73 9.58 14.50
N MET A 53 3.51 9.28 13.46
CA MET A 53 4.60 8.31 13.55
C MET A 53 5.81 8.91 14.29
N ASP A 54 6.16 8.28 15.40
CA ASP A 54 7.37 8.60 16.17
C ASP A 54 8.64 8.14 15.44
N ASN A 55 9.79 8.74 15.79
CA ASN A 55 11.12 8.34 15.30
C ASN A 55 11.34 8.42 13.77
N VAL A 56 10.61 9.28 13.07
CA VAL A 56 10.85 9.56 11.64
C VAL A 56 12.13 10.39 11.48
N VAL A 57 13.18 9.76 10.96
CA VAL A 57 14.47 10.40 10.64
C VAL A 57 14.44 10.97 9.23
N TYR A 58 13.80 10.27 8.30
CA TYR A 58 13.67 10.66 6.90
C TYR A 58 12.21 10.68 6.48
N ASP A 59 11.83 11.67 5.68
CA ASP A 59 10.45 11.83 5.18
C ASP A 59 9.90 10.54 4.54
N TRP A 60 10.70 9.77 3.83
CA TRP A 60 10.19 8.56 3.16
C TRP A 60 9.71 7.46 4.13
N GLN A 61 10.15 7.47 5.39
CA GLN A 61 9.83 6.44 6.38
C GLN A 61 8.36 6.48 6.80
N ASN A 62 7.74 7.66 6.84
CA ASN A 62 6.34 7.79 7.18
C ASN A 62 5.38 7.61 6.00
N ILE A 63 5.87 7.37 4.77
CA ILE A 63 5.02 7.14 3.59
C ILE A 63 4.49 5.70 3.63
N LEU A 64 3.21 5.58 3.96
CA LEU A 64 2.50 4.31 4.06
C LEU A 64 1.78 3.92 2.77
N VAL A 65 1.36 4.91 1.99
CA VAL A 65 0.62 4.70 0.75
C VAL A 65 1.18 5.60 -0.34
N ARG A 66 1.33 5.05 -1.54
CA ARG A 66 1.60 5.80 -2.76
C ARG A 66 0.53 5.48 -3.80
N LEU A 67 -0.08 6.51 -4.33
CA LEU A 67 -1.04 6.45 -5.42
C LEU A 67 -0.38 7.07 -6.65
N ILE A 68 -0.27 6.31 -7.74
CA ILE A 68 0.36 6.78 -8.98
C ILE A 68 -0.69 6.93 -10.06
N PHE A 69 -0.68 8.09 -10.70
CA PHE A 69 -1.61 8.43 -11.76
C PHE A 69 -0.89 8.47 -13.11
N ASP A 70 -1.54 7.94 -14.13
CA ASP A 70 -1.14 8.06 -15.52
C ASP A 70 -2.20 8.88 -16.26
N HIS A 71 -1.81 9.98 -16.89
CA HIS A 71 -2.74 10.93 -17.52
C HIS A 71 -3.93 11.33 -16.62
N GLY A 72 -3.67 11.48 -15.31
CA GLY A 72 -4.67 11.83 -14.30
C GLY A 72 -5.58 10.68 -13.85
N ILE A 73 -5.28 9.44 -14.24
CA ILE A 73 -6.04 8.23 -13.88
C ILE A 73 -5.22 7.35 -12.93
N LEU A 74 -5.80 6.95 -11.80
CA LEU A 74 -5.15 6.08 -10.82
C LEU A 74 -4.84 4.72 -11.44
N LYS A 75 -3.55 4.40 -11.59
CA LYS A 75 -3.06 3.15 -12.17
C LYS A 75 -2.41 2.21 -11.18
N LEU A 76 -1.81 2.75 -10.11
CA LEU A 76 -1.11 1.92 -9.16
C LEU A 76 -1.35 2.43 -7.74
N MET A 77 -1.70 1.49 -6.86
CA MET A 77 -1.75 1.70 -5.42
C MET A 77 -0.71 0.83 -4.76
N ILE A 78 0.18 1.45 -3.98
CA ILE A 78 1.17 0.75 -3.16
C ILE A 78 0.86 1.06 -1.71
N VAL A 79 0.67 0.03 -0.88
CA VAL A 79 0.52 0.18 0.56
C VAL A 79 1.57 -0.66 1.26
N ARG A 80 2.27 -0.05 2.23
CA ARG A 80 3.41 -0.67 2.91
C ARG A 80 3.48 -0.28 4.38
N PHE A 81 4.20 -1.08 5.14
CA PHE A 81 4.69 -0.70 6.47
C PHE A 81 6.09 -1.29 6.69
N SER A 82 6.81 -0.75 7.67
CA SER A 82 8.10 -1.28 8.09
C SER A 82 7.95 -2.10 9.37
N LYS A 83 8.80 -3.11 9.54
CA LYS A 83 8.86 -3.87 10.80
C LYS A 83 9.16 -2.91 11.97
N GLY A 84 8.36 -2.98 13.04
CA GLY A 84 8.40 -2.03 14.15
C GLY A 84 7.32 -0.92 14.08
N ASP A 85 6.69 -0.73 12.92
CA ASP A 85 5.63 0.26 12.70
C ASP A 85 4.24 -0.40 12.59
N GLU A 86 4.05 -1.56 13.22
CA GLU A 86 2.81 -2.35 13.09
C GLU A 86 1.56 -1.56 13.53
N ALA A 87 1.71 -0.59 14.43
CA ALA A 87 0.64 0.31 14.86
C ALA A 87 0.13 1.25 13.75
N TYR A 88 0.97 1.51 12.74
CA TYR A 88 0.66 2.41 11.62
C TYR A 88 0.28 1.65 10.34
N ARG A 89 0.11 0.33 10.41
CA ARG A 89 -0.31 -0.48 9.27
C ARG A 89 -1.76 -0.18 8.84
N TYR A 90 -2.00 -0.14 7.54
CA TYR A 90 -3.35 -0.27 6.96
C TYR A 90 -3.92 -1.68 7.21
N GLN A 91 -5.07 -1.76 7.88
CA GLN A 91 -5.73 -3.00 8.31
C GLN A 91 -6.77 -3.53 7.30
N GLY A 92 -6.91 -2.90 6.14
CA GLY A 92 -7.83 -3.39 5.11
C GLY A 92 -7.31 -4.68 4.47
N LYS A 93 -8.24 -5.52 4.03
CA LYS A 93 -7.96 -6.87 3.52
C LYS A 93 -8.37 -7.01 2.07
N ILE A 94 -7.53 -7.67 1.27
CA ILE A 94 -7.86 -8.21 -0.06
C ILE A 94 -8.67 -9.49 0.14
N PHE A 95 -9.70 -9.66 -0.69
CA PHE A 95 -10.67 -10.76 -0.62
C PHE A 95 -11.33 -10.91 0.76
N GLY A 96 -11.32 -9.85 1.58
CA GLY A 96 -11.82 -9.86 2.95
C GLY A 96 -11.01 -10.69 3.96
N LYS A 97 -9.91 -11.36 3.54
CA LYS A 97 -9.15 -12.28 4.40
C LYS A 97 -7.73 -11.83 4.67
N VAL A 98 -6.98 -11.46 3.62
CA VAL A 98 -5.53 -11.28 3.66
C VAL A 98 -5.17 -9.81 3.56
N GLY A 99 -4.25 -9.33 4.40
CA GLY A 99 -3.79 -7.93 4.35
C GLY A 99 -2.34 -7.81 4.79
N LEU A 100 -1.89 -6.58 5.02
CA LEU A 100 -0.58 -6.35 5.62
C LEU A 100 -0.48 -7.08 6.97
N GLY A 101 0.68 -7.70 7.24
CA GLY A 101 0.92 -8.48 8.45
C GLY A 101 0.33 -9.90 8.46
N SER A 102 -0.55 -10.27 7.53
CA SER A 102 -0.91 -11.68 7.28
C SER A 102 0.29 -12.46 6.73
N GLN A 103 0.26 -13.80 6.82
CA GLN A 103 1.27 -14.60 6.13
C GLN A 103 1.07 -14.54 4.63
N VAL A 104 2.16 -14.46 3.87
CA VAL A 104 2.14 -14.52 2.41
C VAL A 104 1.52 -15.85 1.94
N SER A 105 1.76 -16.94 2.67
CA SER A 105 1.19 -18.27 2.40
C SER A 105 -0.34 -18.33 2.44
N GLU A 106 -1.02 -17.42 3.15
CA GLU A 106 -2.50 -17.33 3.15
C GLU A 106 -3.05 -17.01 1.76
N MET A 107 -2.25 -16.41 0.87
CA MET A 107 -2.66 -16.11 -0.50
C MET A 107 -2.75 -17.35 -1.39
N LEU A 108 -2.11 -18.45 -1.00
CA LEU A 108 -2.16 -19.72 -1.72
C LEU A 108 -3.58 -20.33 -1.74
N GLU A 109 -4.47 -19.89 -0.84
CA GLU A 109 -5.90 -20.23 -0.89
C GLU A 109 -6.57 -19.70 -2.17
N PHE A 110 -6.09 -18.57 -2.71
CA PHE A 110 -6.72 -17.88 -3.84
C PHE A 110 -6.02 -18.17 -5.16
N ALA A 111 -4.70 -18.25 -5.17
CA ALA A 111 -3.92 -18.58 -6.36
C ALA A 111 -2.49 -19.03 -6.02
N PRO A 112 -1.83 -19.82 -6.89
CA PRO A 112 -0.41 -20.09 -6.78
C PRO A 112 0.40 -18.78 -6.84
N LEU A 113 1.46 -18.71 -6.05
CA LEU A 113 2.40 -17.59 -6.04
C LEU A 113 3.73 -18.01 -6.65
N GLU A 114 4.33 -17.11 -7.41
CA GLU A 114 5.72 -17.16 -7.87
C GLU A 114 6.50 -16.03 -7.18
N TYR A 115 7.77 -16.28 -6.87
CA TYR A 115 8.67 -15.29 -6.31
C TYR A 115 9.61 -14.76 -7.39
N ASP A 116 9.70 -13.44 -7.51
CA ASP A 116 10.68 -12.75 -8.34
C ASP A 116 11.87 -12.34 -7.46
N ASP A 117 13.01 -13.02 -7.64
CA ASP A 117 14.24 -12.72 -6.91
C ASP A 117 14.82 -11.33 -7.24
N ALA A 118 14.58 -10.80 -8.45
CA ALA A 118 15.13 -9.52 -8.88
C ALA A 118 14.37 -8.33 -8.28
N GLU A 119 13.04 -8.46 -8.20
CA GLU A 119 12.16 -7.43 -7.63
C GLU A 119 11.85 -7.65 -6.14
N GLU A 120 12.21 -8.82 -5.61
CA GLU A 120 11.92 -9.29 -4.25
C GLU A 120 10.41 -9.32 -3.92
N LEU A 121 9.59 -9.74 -4.88
CA LEU A 121 8.12 -9.71 -4.78
C LEU A 121 7.49 -11.06 -5.11
N PHE A 122 6.33 -11.31 -4.50
CA PHE A 122 5.45 -12.41 -4.89
C PHE A 122 4.37 -11.90 -5.84
N TYR A 123 4.09 -12.68 -6.87
CA TYR A 123 3.03 -12.39 -7.84
C TYR A 123 2.29 -13.67 -8.23
N SER A 124 1.17 -13.52 -8.96
CA SER A 124 0.43 -14.67 -9.48
C SER A 124 -0.09 -14.41 -10.88
N ASN A 125 0.07 -15.40 -11.76
CA ASN A 125 -0.58 -15.41 -13.06
C ASN A 125 -2.13 -15.49 -12.97
N GLY A 126 -2.66 -16.02 -11.85
CA GLY A 126 -4.10 -16.11 -11.59
C GLY A 126 -4.71 -14.83 -11.00
N LEU A 127 -3.90 -13.99 -10.35
CA LEU A 127 -4.29 -12.71 -9.76
C LEU A 127 -3.50 -11.56 -10.40
N LYS A 128 -3.75 -11.33 -11.69
CA LYS A 128 -3.08 -10.26 -12.43
C LYS A 128 -3.32 -8.90 -11.78
N GLY A 129 -2.28 -8.07 -11.75
CA GLY A 129 -2.35 -6.74 -11.15
C GLY A 129 -2.22 -6.73 -9.63
N LEU A 130 -1.77 -7.84 -9.01
CA LEU A 130 -1.47 -7.91 -7.59
C LEU A 130 -0.05 -8.43 -7.36
N GLU A 131 0.75 -7.66 -6.63
CA GLU A 131 2.06 -8.07 -6.14
C GLU A 131 2.16 -7.84 -4.62
N LEU A 132 2.96 -8.67 -3.95
CA LEU A 132 3.13 -8.66 -2.49
C LEU A 132 4.61 -8.64 -2.15
N GLY A 133 5.01 -7.77 -1.23
CA GLY A 133 6.33 -7.85 -0.60
C GLY A 133 6.26 -8.71 0.67
N GLY A 134 7.23 -9.60 0.83
CA GLY A 134 7.41 -10.38 2.06
C GLY A 134 8.24 -9.64 3.11
N SER A 135 8.33 -10.19 4.31
CA SER A 135 9.26 -9.73 5.35
C SER A 135 10.70 -10.14 5.10
N ASN A 136 10.92 -11.05 4.15
CA ASN A 136 12.22 -11.57 3.76
C ASN A 136 12.32 -11.54 2.23
N ALA A 137 13.55 -11.39 1.73
CA ALA A 137 13.84 -11.47 0.30
C ALA A 137 14.13 -12.93 -0.10
N CYS A 138 13.13 -13.81 0.00
CA CYS A 138 13.25 -15.18 -0.47
C CYS A 138 11.90 -15.83 -0.77
N ASP A 139 11.93 -16.94 -1.51
CA ASP A 139 10.75 -17.76 -1.81
C ASP A 139 10.11 -18.40 -0.56
N LEU A 140 8.82 -18.71 -0.63
CA LEU A 140 8.06 -19.37 0.45
C LEU A 140 8.59 -20.76 0.83
N ILE A 141 9.22 -21.49 -0.08
CA ILE A 141 9.88 -22.77 0.20
C ILE A 141 11.02 -22.55 1.21
N THR A 142 11.73 -21.42 1.10
CA THR A 142 12.85 -21.09 2.00
C THR A 142 12.34 -20.56 3.33
N ASN A 143 11.30 -19.70 3.31
CA ASN A 143 10.66 -19.21 4.51
C ASN A 143 9.13 -19.12 4.31
N PRO A 144 8.36 -20.10 4.84
CA PRO A 144 6.91 -20.14 4.65
C PRO A 144 6.16 -19.18 5.58
N SER A 145 6.81 -18.68 6.64
CA SER A 145 6.22 -17.81 7.66
C SER A 145 6.35 -16.32 7.37
N GLN A 146 6.77 -15.95 6.16
CA GLN A 146 6.90 -14.56 5.76
C GLN A 146 5.56 -13.84 5.88
N ILE A 147 5.60 -12.61 6.40
CA ILE A 147 4.42 -11.76 6.48
C ILE A 147 4.42 -10.75 5.34
N ILE A 148 3.23 -10.36 4.89
CA ILE A 148 3.05 -9.35 3.84
C ILE A 148 3.41 -7.99 4.41
N THR A 149 4.46 -7.36 3.89
CA THR A 149 4.95 -6.02 4.28
C THR A 149 4.55 -4.93 3.30
N SER A 150 4.29 -5.30 2.04
CA SER A 150 3.72 -4.40 1.05
C SER A 150 2.74 -5.09 0.12
N ILE A 151 1.81 -4.32 -0.41
CA ILE A 151 0.82 -4.74 -1.39
C ILE A 151 0.83 -3.70 -2.52
N ARG A 152 0.90 -4.17 -3.77
CA ARG A 152 0.77 -3.36 -4.98
C ARG A 152 -0.42 -3.82 -5.81
N ILE A 153 -1.24 -2.88 -6.27
CA ILE A 153 -2.43 -3.15 -7.09
C ILE A 153 -2.38 -2.27 -8.34
N PHE A 154 -2.40 -2.86 -9.55
CA PHE A 154 -2.31 -2.15 -10.84
C PHE A 154 -3.08 -2.79 -12.00
#